data_AF-A0A968MWL8-F1
#
_entry.id   AF-A0A968MWL8-F1
#
_cell.length_a   1.000
_cell.length_b   1.000
_cell.length_c   1.000
_cell.angle_alpha   90.00
_cell.angle_beta   90.00
_cell.angle_gamma   90.00
#
_symmetry.space_group_name_H-M   'P 1'
#
loop_
_entity.id
_entity.type
_entity.pdbx_description
1 polymer ?
#
loop_
_entity_poly.entity_id
_entity_poly.type
_entity_poly.pdbx_seq_one_letter_code
_entity_poly.pdbx_strand_id
1 'polypeptide(L)'
;MHADKKETFEQIWNKIIFSGELTKTKQLRLSNWIKVAALILLIIAVPIIWQRLANEKGDSNLVSYQEIIVPIGEKAQLVLPDGSHIWINSGSRFKYPTSFGANTRDVYLTGEAFF
;
A
#
# COMPACT_ATOMS: atom_id res chain seq x y z
N MET A 1 72.40 -33.95 1.79
CA MET A 1 71.38 -33.97 0.71
C MET A 1 70.03 -33.40 1.19
N HIS A 2 70.02 -32.27 1.94
CA HIS A 2 68.80 -31.72 2.56
C HIS A 2 68.57 -30.21 2.31
N ALA A 3 69.46 -29.52 1.59
CA ALA A 3 69.34 -28.08 1.31
C ALA A 3 68.45 -27.76 0.08
N ASP A 4 68.48 -28.62 -0.94
CA ASP A 4 67.84 -28.41 -2.25
C ASP A 4 66.29 -28.39 -2.20
N LYS A 5 65.69 -29.12 -1.26
CA LYS A 5 64.23 -29.16 -1.09
C LYS A 5 63.64 -27.81 -0.64
N LYS A 6 64.44 -26.99 0.05
CA LYS A 6 63.99 -25.66 0.50
C LYS A 6 63.96 -24.67 -0.64
N GLU A 7 65.00 -24.66 -1.47
CA GLU A 7 65.10 -23.73 -2.61
C GLU A 7 64.03 -24.02 -3.67
N THR A 8 63.77 -25.29 -3.98
CA THR A 8 62.69 -25.68 -4.91
C THR A 8 61.29 -25.33 -4.38
N PHE A 9 61.06 -25.45 -3.07
CA PHE A 9 59.81 -25.05 -2.43
C PHE A 9 59.59 -23.54 -2.52
N GLU A 10 60.63 -22.74 -2.26
CA GLU A 10 60.58 -21.29 -2.40
C GLU A 10 60.35 -20.85 -3.85
N GLN A 11 60.93 -21.55 -4.82
CA GLN A 11 60.70 -21.27 -6.24
C GLN A 11 59.25 -21.59 -6.66
N ILE A 12 58.71 -22.71 -6.19
CA ILE A 12 57.32 -23.10 -6.44
C ILE A 12 56.36 -22.11 -5.76
N TRP A 13 56.65 -21.70 -4.53
CA TRP A 13 55.87 -20.70 -3.80
C TRP A 13 55.88 -19.35 -4.48
N ASN A 14 57.04 -18.86 -4.90
CA ASN A 14 57.14 -17.59 -5.62
C ASN A 14 56.42 -17.64 -6.97
N LYS A 15 56.45 -18.79 -7.66
CA LYS A 15 55.73 -18.98 -8.92
C LYS A 15 54.21 -18.99 -8.73
N ILE A 16 53.70 -19.62 -7.67
CA ILE A 16 52.26 -19.67 -7.36
C ILE A 16 51.74 -18.29 -6.94
N ILE A 17 52.51 -17.55 -6.13
CA ILE A 17 52.15 -16.19 -5.70
C ILE A 17 52.15 -15.22 -6.90
N PHE A 18 53.09 -15.40 -7.84
CA PHE A 18 53.20 -14.54 -9.02
C PHE A 18 52.21 -14.90 -10.15
N SER A 19 51.77 -16.15 -10.25
CA SER A 19 50.78 -16.60 -11.26
C SER A 19 49.32 -16.34 -10.86
N GLY A 20 49.08 -15.66 -9.75
CA GLY A 20 47.76 -15.14 -9.39
C GLY A 20 47.36 -13.99 -10.30
N GLU A 21 47.16 -14.25 -11.59
CA GLU A 21 46.37 -13.36 -12.44
C GLU A 21 44.96 -13.34 -11.86
N LEU A 22 44.71 -12.33 -11.02
CA LEU A 22 43.38 -11.90 -10.61
C LEU A 22 42.60 -11.72 -11.90
N THR A 23 41.71 -12.67 -12.21
CA THR A 23 40.79 -12.54 -13.32
C THR A 23 40.14 -11.18 -13.17
N LYS A 24 40.34 -10.29 -14.15
CA LYS A 24 39.76 -8.95 -14.14
C LYS A 24 38.24 -9.14 -14.16
N THR A 25 37.62 -9.25 -12.99
CA THR A 25 36.20 -8.98 -12.84
C THR A 25 36.04 -7.60 -13.42
N LYS A 26 35.29 -7.48 -14.53
CA LYS A 26 35.02 -6.21 -15.17
C LYS A 26 34.24 -5.40 -14.15
N GLN A 27 34.96 -4.68 -13.29
CA GLN A 27 34.41 -3.83 -12.25
C GLN A 27 33.57 -2.83 -13.03
N LEU A 28 32.26 -2.99 -12.99
CA LEU A 28 31.33 -2.06 -13.58
C LEU A 28 31.57 -0.74 -12.85
N ARG A 29 32.43 0.10 -13.45
CA ARG A 29 32.68 1.47 -13.02
C ARG A 29 31.41 2.24 -13.31
N LEU A 30 30.42 2.07 -12.42
CA LEU A 30 29.21 2.86 -12.43
C LEU A 30 29.64 4.31 -12.30
N SER A 31 29.30 5.11 -13.31
CA SER A 31 29.45 6.54 -13.28
C SER A 31 28.82 7.09 -12.00
N ASN A 32 29.48 8.07 -11.36
CA ASN A 32 28.99 8.66 -10.12
C ASN A 32 27.55 9.20 -10.26
N TRP A 33 27.16 9.62 -11.46
CA TRP A 33 25.80 10.05 -11.79
C TRP A 33 24.75 8.96 -11.63
N ILE A 34 25.09 7.69 -11.87
CA ILE A 34 24.15 6.56 -11.70
C ILE A 34 23.82 6.36 -10.22
N LYS A 35 24.80 6.56 -9.33
CA LYS A 35 24.59 6.50 -7.88
C LYS A 35 23.70 7.64 -7.40
N VAL A 36 23.91 8.85 -7.93
CA VAL A 36 23.08 10.02 -7.63
C VAL A 36 21.64 9.83 -8.12
N ALA A 37 21.46 9.31 -9.34
CA ALA A 37 20.13 9.01 -9.88
C ALA A 37 19.39 7.95 -9.05
N ALA A 38 20.09 6.90 -8.60
CA ALA A 38 19.51 5.89 -7.73
C ALA A 38 19.06 6.47 -6.37
N LEU A 39 19.81 7.43 -5.82
CA LEU A 39 19.44 8.12 -4.58
C LEU A 39 18.17 8.96 -4.76
N ILE A 40 18.07 9.70 -5.87
CA ILE A 40 16.88 10.51 -6.20
C ILE A 40 15.65 9.61 -6.38
N LEU A 41 15.80 8.48 -7.08
CA LEU A 41 14.72 7.51 -7.26
C LEU A 41 14.24 6.94 -5.92
N LEU A 42 15.13 6.63 -4.98
CA LEU A 42 14.74 6.17 -3.64
C LEU A 42 13.98 7.26 -2.87
N ILE A 43 14.43 8.52 -2.93
CA ILE A 43 13.76 9.64 -2.26
C ILE A 43 12.35 9.87 -2.78
N ILE A 44 12.10 9.61 -4.07
CA ILE A 44 10.77 9.76 -4.68
C ILE A 44 9.92 8.50 -4.45
N ALA A 45 10.51 7.31 -4.58
CA ALA A 45 9.80 6.05 -4.44
C ALA A 45 9.28 5.83 -3.02
N VAL A 46 10.06 6.21 -1.99
CA VAL A 46 9.67 6.00 -0.58
C VAL A 46 8.35 6.74 -0.26
N PRO A 47 8.19 8.06 -0.43
CA PRO A 47 6.92 8.75 -0.20
C PRO A 47 5.75 8.17 -1.00
N ILE A 48 5.98 7.77 -2.25
CA ILE A 48 4.93 7.18 -3.10
C ILE A 48 4.47 5.83 -2.53
N ILE A 49 5.42 4.96 -2.16
CA ILE A 49 5.12 3.65 -1.55
C ILE A 49 4.43 3.85 -0.20
N TRP A 50 4.91 4.78 0.63
CA TRP A 50 4.29 5.13 1.90
C TRP A 50 2.87 5.64 1.73
N GLN A 51 2.59 6.50 0.74
CA GLN A 51 1.22 6.93 0.45
C GLN A 51 0.34 5.76 -0.01
N ARG A 52 0.86 4.89 -0.89
CA ARG A 52 0.09 3.73 -1.38
C ARG A 52 -0.28 2.78 -0.24
N LEU A 53 0.66 2.46 0.65
CA LEU A 53 0.43 1.59 1.81
C LEU A 53 -0.41 2.26 2.89
N ALA A 54 -0.25 3.56 3.12
CA ALA A 54 -1.02 4.29 4.13
C ALA A 54 -2.50 4.46 3.73
N ASN A 55 -2.77 4.58 2.43
CA ASN A 55 -4.12 4.74 1.90
C ASN A 55 -4.90 3.42 1.80
N GLU A 56 -4.31 2.26 2.17
CA GLU A 56 -5.04 0.97 2.25
C GLU A 56 -5.87 0.82 3.53
N LYS A 57 -5.87 1.82 4.43
CA LYS A 57 -6.85 1.88 5.51
C LYS A 57 -8.19 2.29 4.93
N GLY A 58 -8.92 1.29 4.44
CA GLY A 58 -10.32 1.43 4.05
C GLY A 58 -11.09 2.20 5.13
N ASP A 59 -11.71 3.30 4.68
CA ASP A 59 -12.65 4.17 5.38
C ASP A 59 -13.00 3.75 6.81
N SER A 60 -12.08 3.95 7.75
CA SER A 60 -12.47 4.19 9.14
C SER A 60 -12.90 5.65 9.28
N ASN A 61 -13.61 6.16 8.27
CA ASN A 61 -14.40 7.37 8.40
C ASN A 61 -15.42 7.05 9.49
N LEU A 62 -15.48 7.89 10.52
CA LEU A 62 -16.53 7.84 11.51
C LEU A 62 -17.85 8.06 10.76
N VAL A 63 -18.47 6.97 10.29
CA VAL A 63 -19.72 7.04 9.52
C VAL A 63 -20.79 7.53 10.48
N SER A 64 -21.14 8.80 10.36
CA SER A 64 -22.24 9.38 11.11
C SER A 64 -23.55 8.88 10.52
N TYR A 65 -24.48 8.47 11.37
CA TYR A 65 -25.78 7.99 10.96
C TYR A 65 -26.87 8.98 11.35
N GLN A 66 -27.83 9.15 10.46
CA GLN A 66 -29.09 9.82 10.73
C GLN A 66 -30.22 8.78 10.81
N GLU A 67 -31.18 9.02 11.68
CA GLU A 67 -32.36 8.17 11.87
C GLU A 67 -33.63 9.01 11.75
N ILE A 68 -34.61 8.48 11.02
CA ILE A 68 -35.95 9.02 10.91
C ILE A 68 -36.94 7.99 11.45
N ILE A 69 -37.84 8.45 12.31
CA ILE A 69 -38.92 7.66 12.88
C ILE A 69 -40.22 8.28 12.37
N VAL A 70 -41.00 7.50 11.62
CA VAL A 70 -42.32 7.92 11.14
C VAL A 70 -43.35 7.39 12.14
N PRO A 71 -44.11 8.26 12.82
CA PRO A 71 -45.11 7.81 13.78
C PRO A 71 -46.25 7.05 13.09
N ILE A 72 -47.04 6.35 13.89
CA ILE A 72 -48.19 5.59 13.39
C ILE A 72 -49.24 6.56 12.81
N GLY A 73 -49.77 6.24 11.63
CA GLY A 73 -50.73 7.08 10.90
C GLY A 73 -50.11 8.08 9.92
N GLU A 74 -48.79 8.25 9.91
CA GLU A 74 -48.09 9.19 9.01
C GLU A 74 -47.26 8.48 7.94
N LYS A 75 -46.94 9.19 6.87
CA LYS A 75 -45.97 8.76 5.85
C LYS A 75 -44.99 9.88 5.62
N ALA A 76 -43.74 9.54 5.32
CA ALA A 76 -42.69 10.51 5.05
C ALA A 76 -42.03 10.24 3.70
N GLN A 77 -41.58 11.31 3.03
CA GLN A 77 -40.71 11.23 1.87
C GLN A 77 -39.33 11.79 2.25
N LEU A 78 -38.27 11.06 1.91
CA LEU A 78 -36.89 11.43 2.20
C LEU A 78 -36.06 11.42 0.91
N VAL A 79 -35.20 12.41 0.75
CA VAL A 79 -34.13 12.40 -0.26
C VAL A 79 -32.83 12.04 0.43
N LEU A 80 -32.20 10.97 -0.04
CA LEU A 80 -30.93 10.50 0.48
C LEU A 80 -29.73 11.33 -0.01
N PRO A 81 -28.54 11.21 0.62
CA PRO A 81 -27.33 11.92 0.18
C PRO A 81 -26.89 11.62 -1.26
N ASP A 82 -27.27 10.47 -1.81
CA ASP A 82 -27.03 10.08 -3.21
C ASP A 82 -28.10 10.60 -4.19
N GLY A 83 -29.14 11.29 -3.69
CA GLY A 83 -30.27 11.77 -4.47
C GLY A 83 -31.43 10.78 -4.62
N SER A 84 -31.35 9.58 -4.05
CA SER A 84 -32.45 8.60 -4.09
C SER A 84 -33.67 9.10 -3.31
N HIS A 85 -34.88 8.88 -3.82
CA HIS A 85 -36.12 9.23 -3.15
C HIS A 85 -36.74 8.02 -2.46
N ILE A 86 -36.96 8.11 -1.15
CA ILE A 86 -37.55 7.04 -0.35
C ILE A 86 -38.90 7.48 0.19
N TRP A 87 -39.90 6.62 0.10
CA TRP A 87 -41.18 6.75 0.80
C TRP A 87 -41.22 5.80 1.98
N ILE A 88 -41.41 6.32 3.19
CA ILE A 88 -41.41 5.55 4.44
C ILE A 88 -42.84 5.47 4.98
N ASN A 89 -43.32 4.27 5.29
CA ASN A 89 -44.67 4.04 5.78
C ASN A 89 -44.78 4.29 7.30
N SER A 90 -46.01 4.36 7.80
CA SER A 90 -46.31 4.64 9.21
C SER A 90 -45.72 3.61 10.16
N GLY A 91 -45.27 4.04 11.33
CA GLY A 91 -44.69 3.16 12.35
C GLY A 91 -43.33 2.57 11.97
N SER A 92 -42.67 3.14 10.96
CA SER A 92 -41.37 2.67 10.48
C SER A 92 -40.23 3.53 11.01
N ARG A 93 -39.04 2.94 11.06
CA ARG A 93 -37.78 3.58 11.45
C ARG A 93 -36.75 3.31 10.37
N PHE A 94 -36.13 4.36 9.88
CA PHE A 94 -35.17 4.30 8.80
C PHE A 94 -33.88 5.01 9.22
N LYS A 95 -32.74 4.32 9.11
CA LYS A 95 -31.43 4.80 9.50
C LYS A 95 -30.46 4.68 8.33
N TYR A 96 -29.73 5.76 8.04
CA TYR A 96 -28.82 5.86 6.89
C TYR A 96 -27.59 6.71 7.26
N PRO A 97 -26.44 6.50 6.61
CA PRO A 97 -25.25 7.31 6.84
C PRO A 97 -25.42 8.71 6.23
N THR A 98 -24.78 9.71 6.83
CA THR A 98 -24.79 11.10 6.32
C THR A 98 -24.12 11.24 4.95
N SER A 99 -23.24 10.30 4.61
CA SER A 99 -22.62 10.17 3.29
C SER A 99 -22.44 8.68 2.99
N PHE A 100 -22.77 8.24 1.78
CA PHE A 100 -22.49 6.88 1.36
C PHE A 100 -21.03 6.70 0.96
N GLY A 101 -20.49 5.51 1.21
CA GLY A 101 -19.15 5.14 0.75
C GLY A 101 -19.12 4.98 -0.77
N ALA A 102 -17.91 4.86 -1.33
CA ALA A 102 -17.73 4.77 -2.79
C ALA A 102 -18.43 3.56 -3.44
N ASN A 103 -18.59 2.46 -2.69
CA ASN A 103 -19.00 1.17 -3.26
C ASN A 103 -20.29 0.59 -2.67
N THR A 104 -20.69 0.99 -1.46
CA THR A 104 -21.85 0.41 -0.78
C THR A 104 -22.74 1.47 -0.15
N ARG A 105 -24.05 1.16 -0.12
CA ARG A 105 -25.11 2.00 0.41
C ARG A 105 -25.83 1.28 1.54
N ASP A 106 -25.19 1.23 2.70
CA ASP A 106 -25.73 0.50 3.84
C ASP A 106 -26.79 1.32 4.58
N VAL A 107 -28.04 0.84 4.51
CA VAL A 107 -29.20 1.45 5.19
C VAL A 107 -29.89 0.40 6.05
N TYR A 108 -30.54 0.87 7.12
CA TYR A 108 -31.26 0.01 8.07
C TYR A 108 -32.71 0.44 8.15
N LEU A 109 -33.62 -0.51 7.97
CA LEU A 109 -35.06 -0.29 8.01
C LEU A 109 -35.71 -1.22 9.03
N THR A 110 -36.63 -0.68 9.81
CA THR A 110 -37.63 -1.43 10.58
C THR A 110 -39.01 -0.95 10.15
N GLY A 111 -39.88 -1.86 9.71
CA GLY A 111 -41.17 -1.51 9.10
C GLY A 111 -41.10 -1.58 7.57
N GLU A 112 -41.70 -0.61 6.89
CA GLU A 112 -41.89 -0.63 5.44
C GLU A 112 -41.43 0.69 4.80
N ALA A 113 -40.71 0.57 3.69
CA ALA A 113 -40.33 1.68 2.85
C ALA A 113 -40.25 1.24 1.38
N PHE A 114 -40.44 2.20 0.48
CA PHE A 114 -40.27 2.07 -0.96
C PHE A 114 -39.09 2.93 -1.41
N PHE A 115 -38.21 2.37 -2.23
CA PHE A 115 -36.93 2.95 -2.66
C PHE A 115 -36.92 3.25 -4.16
#